data_AF-A0A5S4FF08-F1
#
_entry.id   AF-A0A5S4FF08-F1
#
_cell.length_a   1.000
_cell.length_b   1.000
_cell.length_c   1.000
_cell.angle_alpha   90.00
_cell.angle_beta   90.00
_cell.angle_gamma   90.00
#
_symmetry.space_group_name_H-M   'P 1'
#
loop_
_entity.id
_entity.type
_entity.pdbx_description
1 polymer ?
#
loop_
_entity_poly.entity_id
_entity_poly.type
_entity_poly.pdbx_seq_one_letter_code
_entity_poly.pdbx_strand_id
1 'polypeptide(L)'
;MARTHRAGGATARPRFRRRILAWRQPVTRDVYEYAAIRVVPRVERGELINAGVLLYCQPRAYLCARVELDPARLRALDPGADVDAVRRALSAYELACGEEPGPLASEPLGGRFRWLTAPRSTIVQAGPVHAGLTADPDTELARLFDKLVRL
;
A
#
# COMPACT_ATOMS: atom_id res chain seq x y z
N MET A 1 2.79 -34.89 81.75
CA MET A 1 1.79 -35.89 81.29
C MET A 1 0.80 -35.12 80.41
N ALA A 2 0.60 -35.37 79.12
CA ALA A 2 0.54 -36.62 78.40
C ALA A 2 1.29 -36.58 77.05
N ARG A 3 1.73 -37.75 76.61
CA ARG A 3 2.19 -38.08 75.25
C ARG A 3 0.97 -38.20 74.34
N THR A 4 1.10 -37.90 73.05
CA THR A 4 1.10 -38.92 71.96
C THR A 4 1.19 -38.31 70.56
N HIS A 5 2.04 -38.95 69.74
CA HIS A 5 2.26 -38.84 68.30
C HIS A 5 0.98 -38.91 67.43
N ARG A 6 0.98 -38.28 66.23
CA ARG A 6 1.34 -38.96 64.96
C ARG A 6 1.29 -38.03 63.74
N ALA A 7 2.16 -38.35 62.79
CA ALA A 7 2.30 -37.77 61.46
C ALA A 7 1.12 -38.09 60.52
N GLY A 8 0.90 -37.24 59.51
CA GLY A 8 -0.08 -37.50 58.46
C GLY A 8 0.01 -36.54 57.28
N GLY A 9 0.77 -36.93 56.25
CA GLY A 9 0.39 -36.75 54.84
C GLY A 9 0.41 -35.35 54.25
N ALA A 10 1.58 -34.92 53.76
CA ALA A 10 1.67 -33.91 52.72
C ALA A 10 1.18 -34.49 51.38
N THR A 11 -0.09 -34.26 51.03
CA THR A 11 -0.64 -34.57 49.70
C THR A 11 -0.20 -33.50 48.71
N ALA A 12 0.85 -33.82 47.95
CA ALA A 12 1.31 -33.04 46.82
C ALA A 12 0.20 -32.89 45.78
N ARG A 13 -0.29 -31.65 45.59
CA ARG A 13 -1.21 -31.30 44.49
C ARG A 13 -0.44 -31.36 43.17
N PRO A 14 -0.94 -32.05 42.12
CA PRO A 14 -0.25 -32.07 40.84
C PRO A 14 -0.29 -30.67 40.23
N ARG A 15 0.89 -30.11 39.96
CA ARG A 15 1.06 -28.90 39.16
C ARG A 15 0.64 -29.22 37.73
N PHE A 16 -0.62 -28.95 37.40
CA PHE A 16 -1.07 -28.88 36.01
C PHE A 16 -0.32 -27.74 35.30
N ARG A 17 0.79 -28.07 34.64
CA ARG A 17 1.41 -27.20 33.65
C ARG A 17 0.45 -27.12 32.46
N ARG A 18 -0.46 -26.13 32.48
CA ARG A 18 -1.16 -25.70 31.26
C ARG A 18 -0.09 -25.27 30.26
N ARG A 19 0.15 -26.11 29.24
CA ARG A 19 0.76 -25.68 27.99
C ARG A 19 -0.15 -24.59 27.44
N ILE A 20 0.24 -23.33 27.64
CA ILE A 20 -0.39 -22.21 26.95
C ILE A 20 -0.07 -22.44 25.47
N LEU A 21 -1.05 -22.91 24.70
CA LEU A 21 -1.02 -22.82 23.25
C LEU A 21 -0.73 -21.35 22.93
N ALA A 22 0.35 -21.07 22.21
CA ALA A 22 0.62 -19.73 21.72
C ALA A 22 -0.58 -19.33 20.83
N TRP A 23 -1.46 -18.49 21.36
CA TRP A 23 -2.54 -17.90 20.59
C TRP A 23 -1.89 -17.11 19.46
N ARG A 24 -2.10 -17.54 18.20
CA ARG A 24 -1.79 -16.72 17.03
C ARG A 24 -2.58 -15.43 17.21
N GLN A 25 -1.86 -14.33 17.47
CA GLN A 25 -2.48 -13.00 17.52
C GLN A 25 -3.20 -12.78 16.19
N PRO A 26 -4.48 -12.35 16.20
CA PRO A 26 -5.18 -12.04 14.96
C PRO A 26 -4.41 -10.97 14.22
N VAL A 27 -4.14 -11.19 12.93
CA VAL A 27 -3.46 -10.21 12.09
C VAL A 27 -4.44 -9.06 11.87
N THR A 28 -4.23 -7.94 12.56
CA THR A 28 -5.01 -6.71 12.35
C THR A 28 -4.81 -6.24 10.91
N ARG A 29 -5.93 -6.02 10.20
CA ARG A 29 -5.93 -5.47 8.85
C ARG A 29 -6.50 -4.07 8.87
N ASP A 30 -5.82 -3.17 8.18
CA ASP A 30 -6.18 -1.76 8.07
C ASP A 30 -6.73 -1.46 6.68
N VAL A 31 -7.66 -0.51 6.63
CA VAL A 31 -8.18 0.00 5.36
C VAL A 31 -7.10 0.78 4.63
N TYR A 32 -6.96 0.51 3.34
CA TYR A 32 -6.17 1.32 2.42
C TYR A 32 -7.01 1.70 1.21
N GLU A 33 -6.62 2.78 0.55
CA GLU A 33 -7.13 3.23 -0.73
C GLU A 33 -6.02 3.17 -1.76
N TYR A 34 -6.35 2.87 -3.01
CA TYR A 34 -5.39 2.89 -4.10
C TYR A 34 -6.02 3.36 -5.41
N ALA A 35 -5.18 3.88 -6.29
CA ALA A 35 -5.53 4.18 -7.68
C ALA A 35 -4.40 3.71 -8.60
N ALA A 36 -4.76 3.14 -9.75
CA ALA A 36 -3.78 2.92 -10.82
C ALA A 36 -3.37 4.27 -11.43
N ILE A 37 -2.08 4.48 -11.64
CA ILE A 37 -1.56 5.59 -12.42
C ILE A 37 -1.52 5.14 -13.88
N ARG A 38 -2.16 5.92 -14.74
CA ARG A 38 -2.44 5.58 -16.14
C ARG A 38 -1.75 6.58 -17.05
N VAL A 39 -1.28 6.09 -18.20
CA VAL A 39 -0.77 6.91 -19.30
C VAL A 39 -1.76 6.82 -20.45
N VAL A 40 -2.30 7.97 -20.84
CA VAL A 40 -3.23 8.19 -21.94
C VAL A 40 -2.49 9.02 -22.99
N PRO A 41 -1.73 8.41 -23.92
CA PRO A 41 -0.89 9.17 -24.86
C PRO A 41 -1.67 10.16 -25.72
N ARG A 42 -2.93 9.85 -26.04
CA ARG A 42 -3.88 10.76 -26.71
C ARG A 42 -5.17 10.84 -25.93
N VAL A 43 -5.35 11.95 -25.22
CA VAL A 43 -6.46 12.16 -24.29
C VAL A 43 -7.82 12.08 -25.00
N GLU A 44 -7.88 12.53 -26.25
CA GLU A 44 -9.08 12.55 -27.09
C GLU A 44 -9.53 11.14 -27.52
N ARG A 45 -8.58 10.20 -27.62
CA ARG A 45 -8.87 8.79 -27.98
C ARG A 45 -9.13 7.94 -26.74
N GLY A 46 -8.56 8.30 -25.60
CA GLY A 46 -8.79 7.62 -24.31
C GLY A 46 -8.13 6.24 -24.19
N GLU A 47 -7.31 5.82 -25.15
CA GLU A 47 -6.50 4.60 -25.02
C GLU A 47 -5.46 4.78 -23.92
N LEU A 48 -5.22 3.73 -23.14
CA LEU A 48 -4.37 3.84 -21.97
C LEU A 48 -3.59 2.58 -21.67
N ILE A 49 -2.49 2.76 -20.95
CA ILE A 49 -1.79 1.70 -20.23
C ILE A 49 -1.67 2.08 -18.75
N ASN A 50 -1.69 1.09 -17.87
CA ASN A 50 -1.26 1.30 -16.49
C ASN A 50 0.26 1.45 -16.46
N ALA A 51 0.75 2.42 -15.70
CA ALA A 51 2.17 2.69 -15.52
C ALA A 51 2.56 2.91 -14.06
N GLY A 52 1.64 2.66 -13.12
CA GLY A 52 1.94 2.76 -11.71
C GLY A 52 0.75 2.49 -10.80
N VAL A 53 1.01 2.54 -9.50
CA VAL A 53 0.00 2.43 -8.44
C VAL A 53 0.35 3.46 -7.36
N LEU A 54 -0.66 4.23 -6.94
CA LEU A 54 -0.62 5.09 -5.75
C LEU A 54 -1.43 4.42 -4.65
N LEU A 55 -0.86 4.26 -3.46
CA LEU A 55 -1.54 3.65 -2.31
C LEU A 55 -1.45 4.55 -1.08
N TYR A 56 -2.57 4.71 -0.38
CA TYR A 56 -2.69 5.43 0.87
C TYR A 56 -3.32 4.56 1.95
N CYS A 57 -2.71 4.50 3.13
CA CYS A 57 -3.23 3.80 4.31
C CYS A 57 -3.16 4.74 5.52
N GLN A 58 -4.28 5.36 5.85
CA GLN A 58 -4.38 6.32 6.95
C GLN A 58 -3.96 5.75 8.31
N PRO A 59 -4.42 4.55 8.73
CA PRO A 59 -4.04 4.00 10.05
C PRO A 59 -2.54 3.78 10.21
N ARG A 60 -1.80 3.70 9.10
CA ARG A 60 -0.35 3.46 9.07
C ARG A 60 0.47 4.67 8.63
N ALA A 61 -0.16 5.84 8.48
CA ALA A 61 0.48 7.04 7.95
C ALA A 61 1.31 6.77 6.68
N TYR A 62 0.76 5.96 5.78
CA TYR A 62 1.48 5.49 4.60
C TYR A 62 0.90 6.11 3.34
N LEU A 63 1.77 6.70 2.51
CA LEU A 63 1.47 7.15 1.16
C LEU A 63 2.67 6.81 0.28
N CYS A 64 2.46 6.06 -0.78
CA CYS A 64 3.53 5.74 -1.71
C CYS A 64 2.99 5.49 -3.11
N ALA A 65 3.75 5.94 -4.10
CA ALA A 65 3.57 5.59 -5.49
C ALA A 65 4.72 4.69 -5.94
N ARG A 66 4.43 3.73 -6.80
CA ARG A 66 5.43 3.03 -7.62
C ARG A 66 5.04 3.19 -9.07
N VAL A 67 6.00 3.53 -9.92
CA VAL A 67 5.77 3.72 -11.36
C VAL A 67 6.76 2.91 -12.19
N GLU A 68 6.30 2.42 -13.33
CA GLU A 68 7.14 1.81 -14.36
C GLU A 68 6.48 2.02 -15.72
N LEU A 69 7.28 2.49 -16.68
CA LEU A 69 6.83 2.73 -18.04
C LEU A 69 7.54 1.76 -19.00
N ASP A 70 6.73 0.98 -19.70
CA ASP A 70 7.15 0.24 -20.90
C ASP A 70 7.02 1.16 -22.13
N PRO A 71 8.15 1.61 -22.72
CA PRO A 71 8.13 2.50 -23.87
C PRO A 71 7.59 1.85 -25.14
N ALA A 72 7.70 0.52 -25.27
CA ALA A 72 7.21 -0.20 -26.44
C ALA A 72 5.67 -0.24 -26.42
N ARG A 73 5.07 -0.52 -25.26
CA ARG A 73 3.60 -0.47 -25.09
C ARG A 73 3.05 0.94 -25.32
N LEU A 74 3.74 1.97 -24.82
CA LEU A 74 3.34 3.36 -25.06
C LEU A 74 3.36 3.70 -26.56
N ARG A 75 4.46 3.39 -27.25
CA ARG A 75 4.62 3.67 -28.68
C ARG A 75 3.71 2.84 -29.58
N ALA A 76 3.23 1.69 -29.10
CA ALA A 76 2.22 0.91 -29.79
C ALA A 76 0.86 1.63 -29.84
N LEU A 77 0.51 2.42 -28.81
CA LEU A 77 -0.70 3.25 -28.79
C LEU A 77 -0.52 4.58 -29.55
N ASP A 78 0.65 5.20 -29.41
CA ASP A 78 1.01 6.42 -30.13
C ASP A 78 2.50 6.44 -30.49
N PRO A 79 2.85 6.21 -31.77
CA PRO A 79 4.24 6.22 -32.23
C PRO A 79 4.98 7.54 -31.96
N GLY A 80 4.25 8.65 -31.82
CA GLY A 80 4.80 9.97 -31.55
C GLY A 80 4.94 10.33 -30.07
N ALA A 81 4.63 9.41 -29.13
CA ALA A 81 4.65 9.71 -27.71
C ALA A 81 6.06 10.08 -27.19
N ASP A 82 6.14 11.21 -26.47
CA ASP A 82 7.36 11.63 -25.77
C ASP A 82 7.53 10.81 -24.47
N VAL A 83 8.33 9.76 -24.57
CA VAL A 83 8.62 8.84 -23.45
C VAL A 83 9.25 9.56 -22.27
N ASP A 84 10.13 10.54 -22.51
CA ASP A 84 10.86 11.21 -21.43
C ASP A 84 9.95 12.19 -20.68
N ALA A 85 9.06 12.89 -21.40
CA ALA A 85 8.03 13.70 -20.77
C ALA A 85 7.09 12.85 -19.90
N VAL A 86 6.68 11.68 -20.39
CA VAL A 86 5.85 10.75 -19.61
C VAL A 86 6.60 10.25 -18.37
N ARG A 87 7.88 9.89 -18.48
CA ARG A 87 8.70 9.48 -17.32
C ARG A 87 8.79 10.57 -16.26
N ARG A 88 9.03 11.82 -16.66
CA ARG A 88 9.05 12.97 -15.73
C ARG A 88 7.71 13.20 -15.05
N ALA A 89 6.60 13.05 -15.78
CA ALA A 89 5.27 13.18 -15.21
C ALA A 89 4.96 12.03 -14.23
N LEU A 90 5.41 10.80 -14.52
CA LEU A 90 5.26 9.66 -13.62
C LEU A 90 6.09 9.84 -12.34
N SER A 91 7.35 10.29 -12.43
CA SER A 91 8.20 10.49 -11.25
C SER A 91 7.64 11.55 -10.29
N ALA A 92 6.83 12.49 -10.78
CA ALA A 92 6.16 13.47 -9.93
C ALA A 92 5.22 12.83 -8.89
N TYR A 93 4.64 11.64 -9.18
CA TYR A 93 3.86 10.89 -8.20
C TYR A 93 4.71 10.36 -7.05
N GLU A 94 5.89 9.82 -7.35
CA GLU A 94 6.82 9.31 -6.33
C GLU A 94 7.33 10.46 -5.46
N LEU A 95 7.76 11.57 -6.09
CA LEU A 95 8.22 12.76 -5.39
C LEU A 95 7.14 13.36 -4.47
N ALA A 96 5.88 13.39 -4.93
CA ALA A 96 4.76 13.90 -4.12
C ALA A 96 4.46 13.05 -2.88
N CYS A 97 4.87 11.78 -2.86
CA CYS A 97 4.74 10.91 -1.70
C CYS A 97 5.88 11.09 -0.69
N GLY A 98 7.03 11.62 -1.13
CA GLY A 98 8.20 11.83 -0.29
C GLY A 98 8.14 13.11 0.56
N GLU A 99 9.21 13.36 1.29
CA GLU A 99 9.38 14.57 2.13
C GLU A 99 10.01 15.75 1.37
N GLU A 100 10.37 15.55 0.10
CA GLU A 100 11.04 16.56 -0.71
C GLU A 100 10.22 17.84 -0.84
N PRO A 101 10.86 19.03 -0.85
CA PRO A 101 10.18 20.29 -1.06
C PRO A 101 9.41 20.28 -2.38
N GLY A 102 8.14 20.62 -2.32
CA GLY A 102 7.27 20.64 -3.49
C GLY A 102 5.89 21.22 -3.17
N PRO A 103 5.01 21.36 -4.19
CA PRO A 103 3.70 22.00 -4.03
C PRO A 103 2.79 21.34 -2.99
N LEU A 104 3.06 20.08 -2.64
CA LEU A 104 2.29 19.30 -1.68
C LEU A 104 3.03 19.06 -0.36
N ALA A 105 4.23 19.64 -0.16
CA ALA A 105 5.04 19.36 1.02
C ALA A 105 4.32 19.71 2.33
N SER A 106 3.54 20.80 2.36
CA SER A 106 2.74 21.21 3.51
C SER A 106 1.43 20.45 3.70
N GLU A 107 1.01 19.65 2.72
CA GLU A 107 -0.25 18.92 2.77
C GLU A 107 -0.11 17.63 3.58
N PRO A 108 -1.07 17.31 4.48
CA PRO A 108 -1.16 15.99 5.10
C PRO A 108 -1.28 14.89 4.04
N LEU A 109 -0.79 13.67 4.33
CA LEU A 109 -0.75 12.55 3.37
C LEU A 109 -2.12 12.28 2.70
N GLY A 110 -3.21 12.36 3.46
CA GLY A 110 -4.55 12.24 2.90
C GLY A 110 -4.89 13.34 1.88
N GLY A 111 -4.53 14.59 2.17
CA GLY A 111 -4.67 15.72 1.25
C GLY A 111 -3.86 15.51 -0.03
N ARG A 112 -2.60 15.05 0.10
CA ARG A 112 -1.75 14.70 -1.04
C ARG A 112 -2.36 13.61 -1.91
N PHE A 113 -2.86 12.53 -1.30
CA PHE A 113 -3.52 11.46 -2.05
C PHE A 113 -4.73 12.01 -2.81
N ARG A 114 -5.62 12.75 -2.14
CA ARG A 114 -6.83 13.31 -2.78
C ARG A 114 -6.47 14.25 -3.92
N TRP A 115 -5.43 15.08 -3.75
CA TRP A 115 -4.90 15.90 -4.83
C TRP A 115 -4.40 15.03 -5.98
N LEU A 116 -3.51 14.06 -5.74
CA LEU A 116 -2.94 13.20 -6.78
C LEU A 116 -3.99 12.37 -7.54
N THR A 117 -5.09 11.97 -6.87
CA THR A 117 -6.19 11.21 -7.49
C THR A 117 -7.28 12.07 -8.12
N ALA A 118 -7.20 13.41 -8.01
CA ALA A 118 -8.19 14.28 -8.63
C ALA A 118 -8.23 14.06 -10.16
N PRO A 119 -9.42 13.99 -10.79
CA PRO A 119 -9.55 13.85 -12.23
C PRO A 119 -8.83 14.96 -12.99
N ARG A 120 -8.08 14.60 -14.05
CA ARG A 120 -7.35 15.54 -14.91
C ARG A 120 -7.35 15.03 -16.35
N SER A 121 -7.47 15.94 -17.30
CA SER A 121 -7.35 15.65 -18.74
C SER A 121 -5.90 15.80 -19.21
N THR A 122 -4.97 15.10 -18.56
CA THR A 122 -3.52 15.12 -18.85
C THR A 122 -3.04 13.78 -19.40
N ILE A 123 -1.83 13.70 -19.97
CA ILE A 123 -1.30 12.41 -20.48
C ILE A 123 -1.14 11.40 -19.34
N VAL A 124 -0.68 11.82 -18.17
CA VAL A 124 -0.65 10.97 -16.96
C VAL A 124 -1.84 11.31 -16.09
N GLN A 125 -2.62 10.29 -15.70
CA GLN A 125 -3.87 10.44 -14.96
C GLN A 125 -3.97 9.37 -13.86
N ALA A 126 -4.66 9.68 -12.78
CA ALA A 126 -5.10 8.66 -11.84
C ALA A 126 -6.39 7.99 -12.34
N GLY A 127 -6.50 6.68 -12.16
CA GLY A 127 -7.74 5.94 -12.32
C GLY A 127 -8.70 6.13 -11.13
N PRO A 128 -9.86 5.45 -11.16
CA PRO A 128 -10.78 5.42 -10.03
C PRO A 128 -10.09 4.97 -8.74
N VAL A 129 -10.51 5.54 -7.61
CA VAL A 129 -10.06 5.13 -6.30
C VAL A 129 -10.81 3.87 -5.88
N HIS A 130 -10.06 2.89 -5.41
CA HIS A 130 -10.54 1.64 -4.86
C HIS A 130 -10.06 1.48 -3.41
N ALA A 131 -10.72 0.64 -2.62
CA ALA A 131 -10.33 0.36 -1.25
C ALA A 131 -10.06 -1.14 -1.03
N GLY A 132 -9.24 -1.44 -0.03
CA GLY A 132 -8.93 -2.81 0.38
C GLY A 132 -8.51 -2.88 1.85
N LEU A 133 -8.14 -4.09 2.27
CA LEU A 133 -7.65 -4.37 3.62
C LEU A 133 -6.25 -4.98 3.55
N THR A 134 -5.30 -4.40 4.28
CA THR A 134 -3.92 -4.87 4.31
C THR A 134 -3.39 -5.04 5.72
N ALA A 135 -2.51 -6.04 5.91
CA ALA A 135 -1.68 -6.15 7.10
C ALA A 135 -0.35 -5.40 6.97
N ASP A 136 0.02 -5.00 5.75
CA ASP A 136 1.23 -4.24 5.43
C ASP A 136 1.05 -3.49 4.09
N PRO A 137 1.04 -2.14 4.08
CA PRO A 137 0.71 -1.36 2.90
C PRO A 137 1.81 -1.37 1.82
N ASP A 138 3.09 -1.54 2.18
CA ASP A 138 4.18 -1.62 1.19
C ASP A 138 4.17 -2.96 0.44
N THR A 139 3.98 -4.08 1.17
CA THR A 139 3.78 -5.41 0.57
C THR A 139 2.56 -5.41 -0.35
N GLU A 140 1.47 -4.79 0.07
CA GLU A 140 0.25 -4.71 -0.75
C GLU A 140 0.43 -3.81 -1.98
N LEU A 141 1.19 -2.70 -1.86
CA LEU A 141 1.57 -1.86 -2.99
C LEU A 141 2.38 -2.66 -4.01
N ALA A 142 3.40 -3.41 -3.57
CA ALA A 142 4.18 -4.28 -4.45
C ALA A 142 3.29 -5.30 -5.19
N ARG A 143 2.40 -5.97 -4.45
CA ARG A 143 1.46 -6.95 -5.02
C ARG A 143 0.52 -6.33 -6.06
N LEU A 144 -0.03 -5.15 -5.78
CA LEU A 144 -0.89 -4.42 -6.72
C LEU A 144 -0.11 -3.94 -7.95
N PHE A 145 1.10 -3.46 -7.75
CA PHE A 145 1.98 -2.99 -8.81
C PHE A 145 2.32 -4.10 -9.79
N ASP A 146 2.77 -5.26 -9.30
CA ASP A 146 3.05 -6.41 -10.16
C ASP A 146 1.79 -6.85 -10.92
N LYS A 147 0.64 -6.93 -10.23
CA LYS A 147 -0.63 -7.35 -10.86
C LYS A 147 -1.16 -6.38 -11.93
N LEU A 148 -1.01 -5.07 -11.72
CA LEU A 148 -1.67 -4.06 -12.53
C LEU A 148 -0.76 -3.43 -13.59
N VAL A 149 0.56 -3.56 -13.46
CA VAL A 149 1.55 -2.90 -14.32
C VAL A 149 2.44 -3.92 -15.04
N ARG A 150 3.05 -4.86 -14.30
CA ARG A 150 4.02 -5.86 -14.80
C ARG A 150 3.34 -7.20 -15.09
N LEU A 151 2.62 -7.29 -16.20
CA LEU A 151 2.17 -8.57 -16.74
C LEU A 151 3.25 -9.18 -17.66
#